data_AF-A0A6J0VJ69-F1
#
_entry.id   AF-A0A6J0VJ69-F1
#
_cell.length_a   1.000
_cell.length_b   1.000
_cell.length_c   1.000
_cell.angle_alpha   90.00
_cell.angle_beta   90.00
_cell.angle_gamma   90.00
#
_symmetry.space_group_name_H-M   'P 1'
#
loop_
_entity.id
_entity.type
_entity.pdbx_description
1 polymer ?
#
loop_
_entity_poly.entity_id
_entity_poly.type
_entity_poly.pdbx_seq_one_letter_code
_entity_poly.pdbx_strand_id
1 'polypeptide(L)'
;MRKGTIGERFQSPISSEENLTELKASISTILGIKKLPIDSYEWESYFDESGQLCKSRDYVAAQILDRGLDPSIRPEAWKFLTGYYSWSSTCDERLMVDSRKRTEKSDVQRLYLKDAQGNPLVDKSQLEKILLLIYVCNVEAEYQQGFHEMLLLFRLLAEKEHEIYWLFQFFLQKTENSCIMNIGVEKNLIMLRAFIAFMDPVFARHLEGKGQVVEALFPWFCLFFQRVFRSFDDVWRLWEAFLTGLPCKNFQVIVAYTILQIVRNQIITADLSGEDILMLCNNIIDLDANELISKACITYELFIRHKEKVPNELKEFFCEP
;
A
#
# COMPACT_ATOMS: atom_id res chain seq x y z
N MET A 1 14.48 -4.17 -39.03
CA MET A 1 13.33 -5.07 -39.25
C MET A 1 13.41 -6.17 -38.19
N ARG A 2 12.45 -6.48 -37.32
CA ARG A 2 11.04 -6.11 -37.12
C ARG A 2 10.79 -5.91 -35.62
N LYS A 3 9.95 -4.91 -35.30
CA LYS A 3 9.22 -4.74 -34.05
C LYS A 3 8.10 -5.79 -33.98
N GLY A 4 7.82 -6.32 -32.79
CA GLY A 4 6.63 -7.12 -32.50
C GLY A 4 5.89 -6.53 -31.31
N THR A 5 4.94 -5.64 -31.60
CA THR A 5 3.99 -5.05 -30.66
C THR A 5 2.81 -6.00 -30.52
N ILE A 6 2.48 -6.46 -29.32
CA ILE A 6 1.17 -7.05 -29.01
C ILE A 6 0.47 -6.05 -28.11
N GLY A 7 -0.36 -5.22 -28.73
CA GLY A 7 -1.33 -4.40 -28.03
C GLY A 7 -2.56 -5.25 -27.76
N GLU A 8 -2.84 -5.53 -26.49
CA GLU A 8 -4.14 -6.04 -26.08
C GLU A 8 -5.13 -4.87 -26.11
N ARG A 9 -6.11 -4.98 -27.02
CA ARG A 9 -7.25 -4.08 -27.12
C ARG A 9 -8.10 -4.24 -25.87
N PHE A 10 -8.12 -3.22 -25.02
CA PHE A 10 -9.17 -3.01 -24.03
C PHE A 10 -10.52 -2.92 -24.74
N GLN A 11 -11.38 -3.93 -24.53
CA GLN A 11 -12.82 -3.77 -24.68
C GLN A 11 -13.39 -3.44 -23.30
N SER A 12 -13.96 -2.24 -23.19
CA SER A 12 -14.83 -1.83 -22.10
C SER A 12 -16.09 -2.69 -22.06
N PRO A 13 -16.55 -3.10 -20.87
CA PRO A 13 -17.95 -3.14 -20.58
C PRO A 13 -18.26 -2.07 -19.51
N ILE A 14 -19.14 -1.14 -19.89
CA ILE A 14 -20.25 -0.58 -19.07
C ILE A 14 -20.25 -1.19 -17.65
N SER A 15 -20.03 -0.49 -16.54
CA SER A 15 -20.58 0.80 -16.10
C SER A 15 -19.71 1.40 -14.97
N SER A 16 -19.06 2.54 -15.24
CA SER A 16 -18.37 3.31 -14.19
C SER A 16 -19.34 3.81 -13.10
N GLU A 17 -20.62 3.96 -13.43
CA GLU A 17 -21.66 4.41 -12.49
C GLU A 17 -22.15 3.32 -11.52
N GLU A 18 -22.24 2.04 -11.91
CA GLU A 18 -22.67 0.99 -10.96
C GLU A 18 -21.59 0.73 -9.92
N ASN A 19 -20.31 0.72 -10.32
CA ASN A 19 -19.16 0.61 -9.40
C ASN A 19 -19.13 1.74 -8.35
N LEU A 20 -19.43 2.97 -8.75
CA LEU A 20 -19.55 4.12 -7.84
C LEU A 20 -20.76 4.00 -6.91
N THR A 21 -21.82 3.32 -7.33
CA THR A 21 -23.06 3.16 -6.54
C THR A 21 -22.92 2.04 -5.51
N GLU A 22 -22.22 0.96 -5.83
CA GLU A 22 -21.87 -0.12 -4.88
C GLU A 22 -20.81 0.34 -3.86
N LEU A 23 -19.85 1.17 -4.27
CA LEU A 23 -18.91 1.83 -3.36
C LEU A 23 -19.64 2.78 -2.40
N LYS A 24 -20.60 3.58 -2.91
CA LYS A 24 -21.47 4.46 -2.09
C LYS A 24 -22.38 3.68 -1.15
N ALA A 25 -22.91 2.52 -1.57
CA ALA A 25 -23.70 1.62 -0.72
C ALA A 25 -22.83 0.99 0.38
N SER A 26 -21.56 0.70 0.10
CA SER A 26 -20.59 0.18 1.07
C SER A 26 -20.16 1.23 2.11
N ILE A 27 -20.12 2.51 1.72
CA ILE A 27 -19.87 3.66 2.62
C ILE A 27 -21.08 3.96 3.53
N SER A 28 -22.27 3.39 3.28
CA SER A 28 -23.50 3.66 4.06
C SER A 28 -23.50 3.16 5.52
N THR A 29 -22.38 2.67 6.05
CA THR A 29 -22.22 2.22 7.44
C THR A 29 -22.14 3.42 8.42
N ILE A 30 -23.17 4.27 8.40
CA ILE A 30 -23.46 5.31 9.40
C ILE A 30 -24.18 4.71 10.64
N LEU A 31 -24.43 3.39 10.66
CA LEU A 31 -25.18 2.70 11.72
C LEU A 31 -24.34 1.99 12.80
N GLY A 32 -23.02 2.22 12.88
CA GLY A 32 -22.24 1.83 14.07
C GLY A 32 -22.06 0.34 14.32
N ILE A 33 -22.35 -0.54 13.36
CA ILE A 33 -21.97 -1.96 13.43
C ILE A 33 -20.63 -2.12 12.69
N LYS A 34 -19.55 -2.33 13.45
CA LYS A 34 -18.23 -2.68 12.90
C LYS A 34 -18.38 -4.02 12.19
N LYS A 35 -18.28 -4.03 10.85
CA LYS A 35 -18.30 -5.27 10.07
C LYS A 35 -17.06 -6.08 10.44
N LEU A 36 -17.24 -7.40 10.60
CA LEU A 36 -16.14 -8.31 10.89
C LEU A 36 -15.19 -8.39 9.69
N PRO A 37 -13.88 -8.59 9.91
CA PRO A 37 -12.94 -8.83 8.81
C PRO A 37 -13.35 -10.08 8.02
N ILE A 38 -12.84 -10.20 6.80
CA ILE A 38 -13.05 -11.39 5.96
C ILE A 38 -12.32 -12.55 6.63
N ASP A 39 -13.05 -13.58 7.04
CA ASP A 39 -12.49 -14.80 7.65
C ASP A 39 -12.17 -15.87 6.59
N SER A 40 -11.66 -17.02 7.02
CA SER A 40 -11.31 -18.11 6.09
C SER A 40 -12.51 -18.66 5.34
N TYR A 41 -13.68 -18.76 6.00
CA TYR A 41 -14.88 -19.30 5.39
C TYR A 41 -15.39 -18.40 4.26
N GLU A 42 -15.46 -17.09 4.51
CA GLU A 42 -15.84 -16.12 3.49
C GLU A 42 -14.80 -16.04 2.37
N TRP A 43 -13.51 -16.05 2.69
CA TRP A 43 -12.44 -16.04 1.70
C TRP A 43 -12.50 -17.26 0.77
N GLU A 44 -12.66 -18.47 1.32
CA GLU A 44 -12.81 -19.71 0.55
C GLU A 44 -14.04 -19.66 -0.37
N SER A 45 -15.13 -19.04 0.09
CA SER A 45 -16.36 -18.89 -0.71
C SER A 45 -16.20 -18.02 -1.96
N TYR A 46 -15.09 -17.27 -2.08
CA TYR A 46 -14.80 -16.47 -3.27
C TYR A 46 -14.23 -17.30 -4.41
N PHE A 47 -13.82 -18.54 -4.17
CA PHE A 47 -13.19 -19.41 -5.16
C PHE A 47 -14.09 -20.60 -5.53
N ASP A 48 -13.97 -21.09 -6.76
CA ASP A 48 -14.58 -22.36 -7.17
C ASP A 48 -13.73 -23.58 -6.74
N GLU A 49 -14.20 -24.78 -7.08
CA GLU A 49 -13.50 -26.04 -6.81
C GLU A 49 -12.10 -26.14 -7.47
N SER A 50 -11.86 -25.39 -8.55
CA SER A 50 -10.55 -25.31 -9.21
C SER A 50 -9.61 -24.29 -8.54
N GLY A 51 -10.14 -23.49 -7.62
CA GLY A 51 -9.45 -22.40 -6.96
C GLY A 51 -9.41 -21.11 -7.77
N GLN A 52 -10.25 -20.95 -8.80
CA GLN A 52 -10.40 -19.70 -9.55
C GLN A 52 -11.42 -18.78 -8.86
N LEU A 53 -11.19 -17.47 -8.96
CA LEU A 53 -12.04 -16.47 -8.33
C LEU A 53 -13.41 -16.38 -9.03
N CYS A 54 -14.48 -16.66 -8.27
CA CYS A 54 -15.87 -16.53 -8.70
C CYS A 54 -16.40 -15.10 -8.62
N LYS A 55 -15.80 -14.27 -7.76
CA LYS A 55 -16.14 -12.85 -7.59
C LYS A 55 -15.26 -11.98 -8.48
N SER A 56 -15.68 -10.76 -8.79
CA SER A 56 -14.79 -9.82 -9.47
C SER A 56 -13.67 -9.38 -8.53
N ARG A 57 -12.49 -9.08 -9.09
CA ARG A 57 -11.38 -8.48 -8.32
C ARG A 57 -11.84 -7.22 -7.59
N ASP A 58 -12.65 -6.38 -8.24
CA ASP A 58 -13.11 -5.11 -7.69
C ASP A 58 -14.04 -5.33 -6.49
N TYR A 59 -14.90 -6.35 -6.54
CA TYR A 59 -15.72 -6.74 -5.38
C TYR A 59 -14.86 -7.15 -4.20
N VAL A 60 -13.88 -8.04 -4.41
CA VAL A 60 -12.99 -8.51 -3.33
C VAL A 60 -12.16 -7.35 -2.78
N ALA A 61 -11.63 -6.49 -3.65
CA ALA A 61 -10.91 -5.29 -3.27
C ALA A 61 -11.77 -4.34 -2.42
N ALA A 62 -13.04 -4.14 -2.78
CA ALA A 62 -13.97 -3.32 -2.01
C ALA A 62 -14.25 -3.92 -0.61
N GLN A 63 -14.41 -5.24 -0.51
CA GLN A 63 -14.58 -5.92 0.79
C GLN A 63 -13.34 -5.78 1.67
N ILE A 64 -12.14 -5.91 1.10
CA ILE A 64 -10.87 -5.73 1.83
C ILE A 64 -10.71 -4.28 2.29
N LEU A 65 -11.05 -3.30 1.44
CA LEU A 65 -11.01 -1.88 1.82
C LEU A 65 -11.96 -1.59 3.00
N ASP A 66 -13.19 -2.09 2.94
CA ASP A 66 -14.24 -1.83 3.94
C ASP A 66 -13.96 -2.56 5.27
N ARG A 67 -13.55 -3.83 5.21
CA ARG A 67 -13.59 -4.74 6.37
C ARG A 67 -12.20 -5.22 6.83
N GLY A 68 -11.22 -5.24 5.94
CA GLY A 68 -9.91 -5.84 6.17
C GLY A 68 -9.95 -7.37 6.19
N LEU A 69 -8.79 -7.96 6.45
CA LEU A 69 -8.59 -9.41 6.47
C LEU A 69 -8.39 -9.94 7.89
N ASP A 70 -8.94 -11.11 8.17
CA ASP A 70 -8.60 -11.86 9.38
C ASP A 70 -7.14 -12.34 9.32
N PRO A 71 -6.38 -12.35 10.44
CA PRO A 71 -4.99 -12.79 10.45
C PRO A 71 -4.76 -14.17 9.83
N SER A 72 -5.72 -15.09 9.92
CA SER A 72 -5.60 -16.45 9.39
C SER A 72 -5.46 -16.51 7.86
N ILE A 73 -6.04 -15.54 7.14
CA ILE A 73 -6.03 -15.53 5.66
C ILE A 73 -4.99 -14.59 5.06
N ARG A 74 -4.41 -13.67 5.83
CA ARG A 74 -3.46 -12.68 5.32
C ARG A 74 -2.31 -13.30 4.51
N PRO A 75 -1.64 -14.40 4.94
CA PRO A 75 -0.52 -14.96 4.21
C PRO A 75 -0.88 -15.38 2.78
N GLU A 76 -2.10 -15.87 2.57
CA GLU A 76 -2.60 -16.24 1.25
C GLU A 76 -3.13 -15.04 0.47
N ALA A 77 -4.01 -14.24 1.08
CA ALA A 77 -4.61 -13.08 0.44
C ALA A 77 -3.56 -12.06 -0.03
N TRP A 78 -2.47 -11.88 0.71
CA TRP A 78 -1.37 -11.00 0.32
C TRP A 78 -0.65 -11.46 -0.94
N LYS A 79 -0.63 -12.76 -1.24
CA LYS A 79 -0.07 -13.26 -2.51
C LYS A 79 -0.89 -12.75 -3.69
N PHE A 80 -2.22 -12.66 -3.57
CA PHE A 80 -3.06 -12.04 -4.59
C PHE A 80 -2.94 -10.51 -4.61
N LEU A 81 -2.96 -9.87 -3.43
CA LEU A 81 -2.87 -8.42 -3.31
C LEU A 81 -1.55 -7.87 -3.84
N THR A 82 -0.43 -8.57 -3.68
CA THR A 82 0.88 -8.14 -4.20
C THR A 82 1.07 -8.48 -5.67
N GLY A 83 0.30 -9.43 -6.22
CA GLY A 83 0.48 -9.95 -7.57
C GLY A 83 1.43 -11.16 -7.66
N TYR A 84 1.84 -11.73 -6.52
CA TYR A 84 2.50 -13.04 -6.48
C TYR A 84 1.65 -14.11 -7.16
N TYR A 85 0.34 -14.12 -6.88
CA TYR A 85 -0.66 -14.91 -7.60
C TYR A 85 -1.47 -14.02 -8.53
N SER A 86 -1.77 -14.54 -9.73
CA SER A 86 -2.79 -13.93 -10.59
C SER A 86 -4.17 -14.19 -10.01
N TRP A 87 -5.04 -13.17 -10.04
CA TRP A 87 -6.45 -13.31 -9.66
C TRP A 87 -7.23 -14.29 -10.54
N SER A 88 -6.74 -14.58 -11.75
CA SER A 88 -7.32 -15.56 -12.68
C SER A 88 -6.73 -16.97 -12.56
N SER A 89 -5.80 -17.19 -11.63
CA SER A 89 -5.10 -18.49 -11.52
C SER A 89 -5.95 -19.56 -10.83
N THR A 90 -5.74 -20.81 -11.23
CA THR A 90 -6.20 -22.03 -10.56
C THR A 90 -5.27 -22.42 -9.39
N CYS A 91 -5.69 -23.36 -8.55
CA CYS A 91 -4.85 -23.95 -7.50
C CYS A 91 -3.56 -24.58 -8.08
N ASP A 92 -3.68 -25.35 -9.17
CA ASP A 92 -2.55 -26.02 -9.81
C ASP A 92 -1.53 -25.01 -10.37
N GLU A 93 -2.00 -23.93 -11.01
CA GLU A 93 -1.13 -22.86 -11.48
C GLU A 93 -0.39 -22.16 -10.32
N ARG A 94 -1.07 -21.94 -9.18
CA ARG A 94 -0.44 -21.36 -7.99
C ARG A 94 0.65 -22.28 -7.42
N LEU A 95 0.43 -23.61 -7.40
CA LEU A 95 1.45 -24.58 -6.99
C LEU A 95 2.68 -24.54 -7.92
N MET A 96 2.47 -24.38 -9.23
CA MET A 96 3.57 -24.21 -10.19
C MET A 96 4.34 -22.91 -9.95
N VAL A 97 3.63 -21.81 -9.66
CA VAL A 97 4.25 -20.51 -9.30
C VAL A 97 5.12 -20.67 -8.06
N ASP A 98 4.60 -21.28 -6.99
CA ASP A 98 5.35 -21.51 -5.75
C ASP A 98 6.62 -22.34 -5.98
N SER A 99 6.51 -23.41 -6.78
CA SER A 99 7.64 -24.27 -7.15
C SER A 99 8.72 -23.49 -7.91
N ARG A 100 8.30 -22.74 -8.94
CA ARG A 100 9.19 -21.90 -9.75
C ARG A 100 9.90 -20.84 -8.90
N LYS A 101 9.15 -20.10 -8.08
CA LYS A 101 9.66 -19.01 -7.25
C LYS A 101 10.65 -19.49 -6.18
N ARG A 102 10.44 -20.70 -5.65
CA ARG A 102 11.39 -21.37 -4.75
C ARG A 102 12.72 -21.66 -5.44
N THR A 103 12.68 -22.22 -6.65
CA THR A 103 13.86 -22.53 -7.44
C THR A 103 14.60 -21.26 -7.86
N GLU A 104 13.90 -20.25 -8.39
CA GLU A 104 14.49 -18.96 -8.78
C GLU A 104 15.26 -18.31 -7.61
N LYS A 105 14.66 -18.26 -6.41
CA LYS A 105 15.30 -17.68 -5.23
C LYS A 105 16.54 -18.46 -4.80
N SER A 106 16.50 -19.80 -4.89
CA SER A 106 17.66 -20.67 -4.62
C SER A 106 18.79 -20.44 -5.62
N ASP A 107 18.47 -20.33 -6.91
CA ASP A 107 19.46 -20.15 -7.97
C ASP A 107 20.13 -18.78 -7.87
N VAL A 108 19.36 -17.71 -7.64
CA VAL A 108 19.90 -16.37 -7.35
C VAL A 108 20.82 -16.42 -6.14
N GLN A 109 20.40 -17.04 -5.04
CA GLN A 109 21.22 -17.13 -3.82
C GLN A 109 22.55 -17.85 -4.07
N ARG A 110 22.59 -18.88 -4.93
CA ARG A 110 23.82 -19.59 -5.33
C ARG A 110 24.77 -18.75 -6.18
N LEU A 111 24.26 -17.80 -6.97
CA LEU A 111 25.11 -16.91 -7.78
C LEU A 111 25.95 -15.98 -6.90
N TYR A 112 25.42 -15.55 -5.75
CA TYR A 112 26.01 -14.48 -4.94
C TYR A 112 26.75 -14.92 -3.67
N LEU A 113 26.56 -16.14 -3.20
CA LEU A 113 27.36 -16.69 -2.11
C LEU A 113 28.62 -17.34 -2.70
N LYS A 114 29.73 -16.59 -2.83
CA LYS A 114 31.07 -17.09 -3.23
C LYS A 114 32.23 -16.28 -2.61
N ASP A 115 33.34 -16.96 -2.30
CA ASP A 115 34.63 -16.45 -1.87
C ASP A 115 35.55 -16.21 -3.06
N ALA A 116 36.77 -15.72 -2.79
CA ALA A 116 37.77 -15.42 -3.81
C ALA A 116 38.26 -16.66 -4.60
N GLN A 117 37.98 -17.87 -4.12
CA GLN A 117 38.26 -19.15 -4.75
C GLN A 117 37.01 -19.76 -5.42
N GLY A 118 35.85 -19.10 -5.33
CA GLY A 118 34.56 -19.56 -5.86
C GLY A 118 33.73 -20.42 -4.90
N ASN A 119 34.16 -20.60 -3.65
CA ASN A 119 33.44 -21.38 -2.63
C ASN A 119 32.38 -20.53 -1.92
N PRO A 120 31.20 -21.05 -1.55
CA PRO A 120 30.17 -20.23 -0.92
C PRO A 120 30.57 -19.62 0.43
N LEU A 121 30.57 -18.29 0.51
CA LEU A 121 30.62 -17.54 1.78
C LEU A 121 29.33 -16.73 1.91
N VAL A 122 28.57 -16.92 2.98
CA VAL A 122 28.55 -16.06 4.19
C VAL A 122 27.48 -16.62 5.16
N ASP A 123 27.82 -16.78 6.43
CA ASP A 123 26.83 -16.92 7.51
C ASP A 123 26.27 -15.54 7.89
N LYS A 124 25.27 -15.07 7.13
CA LYS A 124 24.46 -13.88 7.45
C LYS A 124 23.09 -14.29 8.00
N SER A 125 22.50 -13.43 8.81
CA SER A 125 21.11 -13.58 9.26
C SER A 125 20.15 -13.69 8.07
N GLN A 126 18.98 -14.34 8.25
CA GLN A 126 17.99 -14.51 7.18
C GLN A 126 17.54 -13.17 6.56
N LEU A 127 17.32 -12.16 7.40
CA LEU A 127 16.88 -10.84 6.96
C LEU A 127 17.93 -10.16 6.07
N GLU A 128 19.19 -10.22 6.49
CA GLU A 128 20.32 -9.64 5.76
C GLU A 128 20.50 -10.32 4.40
N LYS A 129 20.30 -11.65 4.33
CA LYS A 129 20.33 -12.40 3.06
C LYS A 129 19.24 -11.91 2.11
N ILE A 130 18.01 -11.75 2.59
CA ILE A 130 16.89 -11.28 1.76
C ILE A 130 17.13 -9.85 1.25
N LEU A 131 17.56 -8.93 2.11
CA LEU A 131 17.83 -7.55 1.71
C LEU A 131 18.95 -7.45 0.67
N LEU A 132 20.03 -8.21 0.84
CA LEU A 132 21.11 -8.28 -0.15
C LEU A 132 20.62 -8.82 -1.48
N LEU A 133 19.80 -9.87 -1.47
CA LEU A 133 19.24 -10.44 -2.70
C LEU A 133 18.34 -9.43 -3.43
N ILE A 134 17.55 -8.64 -2.70
CA ILE A 134 16.69 -7.61 -3.29
C ILE A 134 17.53 -6.52 -3.93
N TYR A 135 18.51 -5.98 -3.19
CA TYR A 135 19.43 -4.96 -3.68
C TYR A 135 20.14 -5.39 -4.97
N VAL A 136 20.57 -6.65 -5.03
CA VAL A 136 21.32 -7.16 -6.16
C VAL A 136 20.42 -7.50 -7.37
N CYS A 137 19.22 -8.02 -7.12
CA CYS A 137 18.29 -8.40 -8.19
C CYS A 137 17.52 -7.23 -8.77
N ASN A 138 17.39 -6.14 -8.02
CA ASN A 138 16.72 -4.93 -8.46
C ASN A 138 17.75 -3.81 -8.60
N VAL A 139 18.47 -3.82 -9.74
CA VAL A 139 19.54 -2.85 -10.05
C VAL A 139 19.02 -1.41 -10.07
N GLU A 140 17.71 -1.21 -10.27
CA GLU A 140 17.05 0.10 -10.24
C GLU A 140 16.60 0.50 -8.82
N ALA A 141 16.41 -0.45 -7.90
CA ALA A 141 16.09 -0.17 -6.50
C ALA A 141 17.37 -0.20 -5.65
N GLU A 142 17.97 0.98 -5.49
CA GLU A 142 18.97 1.19 -4.47
C GLU A 142 18.39 0.84 -3.09
N TYR A 143 19.17 0.16 -2.24
CA TYR A 143 18.72 -0.18 -0.90
C TYR A 143 18.39 1.11 -0.13
N GLN A 144 17.13 1.25 0.28
CA GLN A 144 16.66 2.37 1.06
C GLN A 144 16.67 2.03 2.54
N GLN A 145 17.22 2.95 3.35
CA GLN A 145 17.15 2.84 4.80
C GLN A 145 15.68 2.71 5.25
N GLY A 146 15.41 1.71 6.10
CA GLY A 146 14.06 1.38 6.56
C GLY A 146 13.45 0.12 5.93
N PHE A 147 13.99 -0.38 4.80
CA PHE A 147 13.49 -1.63 4.21
C PHE A 147 13.63 -2.84 5.12
N HIS A 148 14.66 -2.87 5.98
CA HIS A 148 14.78 -3.90 7.01
C HIS A 148 13.61 -3.88 8.00
N GLU A 149 13.10 -2.70 8.36
CA GLU A 149 11.94 -2.55 9.24
C GLU A 149 10.66 -3.04 8.57
N MET A 150 10.46 -2.71 7.29
CA MET A 150 9.31 -3.19 6.51
C MET A 150 9.35 -4.71 6.33
N LEU A 151 10.52 -5.25 6.03
CA LEU A 151 10.72 -6.68 5.80
C LEU A 151 10.42 -7.53 7.05
N LEU A 152 10.56 -6.99 8.26
CA LEU A 152 10.16 -7.69 9.49
C LEU A 152 8.65 -8.03 9.49
N LEU A 153 7.80 -7.17 8.93
CA LEU A 153 6.36 -7.47 8.82
C LEU A 153 6.08 -8.62 7.86
N PHE A 154 6.85 -8.74 6.77
CA PHE A 154 6.72 -9.90 5.87
C PHE A 154 7.24 -11.18 6.51
N ARG A 155 8.26 -11.09 7.37
CA ARG A 155 8.76 -12.23 8.14
C ARG A 155 7.74 -12.76 9.15
N LEU A 156 6.92 -11.87 9.71
CA LEU A 156 5.82 -12.24 10.60
C LEU A 156 4.60 -12.75 9.82
N LEU A 157 4.40 -12.27 8.60
CA LEU A 157 3.30 -12.67 7.71
C LEU A 157 3.51 -14.05 7.06
N ALA A 158 4.74 -14.38 6.65
CA ALA A 158 5.03 -15.61 5.91
C ALA A 158 6.19 -16.40 6.54
N GLU A 159 6.04 -17.73 6.60
CA GLU A 159 7.03 -18.60 7.25
C GLU A 159 8.25 -18.88 6.35
N LYS A 160 7.99 -19.14 5.06
CA LYS A 160 9.00 -19.62 4.12
C LYS A 160 9.82 -18.48 3.54
N GLU A 161 11.14 -18.60 3.59
CA GLU A 161 12.07 -17.54 3.18
C GLU A 161 11.91 -17.08 1.72
N HIS A 162 11.59 -17.99 0.80
CA HIS A 162 11.33 -17.64 -0.61
C HIS A 162 10.03 -16.86 -0.77
N GLU A 163 9.00 -17.17 0.01
CA GLU A 163 7.72 -16.44 -0.02
C GLU A 163 7.92 -15.03 0.51
N ILE A 164 8.66 -14.85 1.60
CA ILE A 164 9.00 -13.52 2.16
C ILE A 164 9.72 -12.66 1.13
N TYR A 165 10.78 -13.20 0.51
CA TYR A 165 11.55 -12.47 -0.51
C TYR A 165 10.65 -11.98 -1.65
N TRP A 166 9.86 -12.88 -2.23
CA TRP A 166 9.03 -12.56 -3.39
C TRP A 166 7.84 -11.67 -3.03
N LEU A 167 7.18 -11.91 -1.90
CA LEU A 167 6.11 -11.03 -1.41
C LEU A 167 6.62 -9.61 -1.22
N PHE A 168 7.79 -9.43 -0.61
CA PHE A 168 8.36 -8.10 -0.41
C PHE A 168 8.80 -7.47 -1.74
N GLN A 169 9.39 -8.26 -2.66
CA GLN A 169 9.75 -7.77 -3.99
C GLN A 169 8.53 -7.29 -4.79
N PHE A 170 7.45 -8.10 -4.85
CA PHE A 170 6.21 -7.73 -5.53
C PHE A 170 5.51 -6.55 -4.84
N PHE A 171 5.56 -6.50 -3.51
CA PHE A 171 5.07 -5.36 -2.76
C PHE A 171 5.78 -4.07 -3.19
N LEU A 172 7.12 -4.03 -3.18
CA LEU A 172 7.89 -2.84 -3.55
C LEU A 172 7.61 -2.40 -5.00
N GLN A 173 7.48 -3.35 -5.93
CA GLN A 173 7.10 -3.06 -7.32
C GLN A 173 5.70 -2.44 -7.39
N LYS A 174 4.74 -3.02 -6.68
CA LYS A 174 3.35 -2.55 -6.68
C LYS A 174 3.18 -1.19 -5.99
N THR A 175 4.01 -0.89 -5.00
CA THR A 175 3.97 0.34 -4.21
C THR A 175 5.09 1.32 -4.56
N GLU A 176 5.70 1.20 -5.74
CA GLU A 176 6.87 2.00 -6.14
C GLU A 176 6.58 3.51 -6.13
N ASN A 177 5.39 3.89 -6.62
CA ASN A 177 4.89 5.27 -6.62
C ASN A 177 4.55 5.80 -5.22
N SER A 178 4.65 4.95 -4.19
CA SER A 178 4.41 5.32 -2.79
C SER A 178 5.72 5.44 -2.00
N CYS A 179 6.41 4.31 -1.79
CA CYS A 179 7.43 4.19 -0.74
C CYS A 179 8.88 4.21 -1.23
N ILE A 180 9.11 4.27 -2.54
CA ILE A 180 10.46 4.34 -3.12
C ILE A 180 10.87 5.82 -3.25
N MET A 181 11.96 6.20 -2.59
CA MET A 181 12.41 7.59 -2.47
C MET A 181 12.54 8.30 -3.82
N ASN A 182 13.26 7.68 -4.77
CA ASN A 182 13.57 8.27 -6.06
C ASN A 182 12.43 8.15 -7.10
N ILE A 183 11.28 7.60 -6.73
CA ILE A 183 10.13 7.37 -7.62
C ILE A 183 8.89 8.06 -7.08
N GLY A 184 8.45 7.67 -5.89
CA GLY A 184 7.16 8.06 -5.33
C GLY A 184 7.21 9.19 -4.31
N VAL A 185 8.16 9.14 -3.38
CA VAL A 185 8.11 9.94 -2.14
C VAL A 185 8.07 11.44 -2.41
N GLU A 186 8.95 11.96 -3.26
CA GLU A 186 8.97 13.39 -3.59
C GLU A 186 7.65 13.85 -4.21
N LYS A 187 7.12 13.10 -5.19
CA LYS A 187 5.84 13.39 -5.83
C LYS A 187 4.68 13.35 -4.83
N ASN A 188 4.69 12.39 -3.90
CA ASN A 188 3.67 12.29 -2.85
C ASN A 188 3.66 13.52 -1.92
N LEU A 189 4.83 14.05 -1.56
CA LEU A 189 4.94 15.24 -0.70
C LEU A 189 4.46 16.51 -1.42
N ILE A 190 4.82 16.66 -2.71
CA ILE A 190 4.31 17.75 -3.56
C ILE A 190 2.78 17.69 -3.64
N MET A 191 2.23 16.51 -3.91
CA MET A 191 0.79 16.31 -4.02
C MET A 191 0.07 16.45 -2.68
N LEU A 192 0.69 16.06 -1.57
CA LEU A 192 0.16 16.29 -0.22
C LEU A 192 0.00 17.79 0.06
N ARG A 193 1.03 18.60 -0.25
CA ARG A 193 0.97 20.06 -0.10
C ARG A 193 -0.13 20.68 -0.96
N ALA A 194 -0.21 20.29 -2.23
CA ALA A 194 -1.26 20.75 -3.15
C ALA A 194 -2.66 20.33 -2.66
N PHE A 195 -2.79 19.11 -2.14
CA PHE A 195 -4.05 18.59 -1.60
C PHE A 195 -4.48 19.33 -0.32
N ILE A 196 -3.55 19.63 0.59
CA ILE A 196 -3.81 20.47 1.77
C ILE A 196 -4.30 21.86 1.34
N ALA A 197 -3.60 22.50 0.39
CA ALA A 197 -3.97 23.83 -0.12
C ALA A 197 -5.37 23.85 -0.74
N PHE A 198 -5.78 22.77 -1.40
CA PHE A 198 -7.10 22.64 -1.99
C PHE A 198 -8.20 22.35 -0.95
N MET A 199 -8.00 21.33 -0.12
CA MET A 199 -9.01 20.86 0.84
C MET A 199 -9.17 21.78 2.04
N ASP A 200 -8.10 22.48 2.44
CA ASP A 200 -8.06 23.30 3.64
C ASP A 200 -7.10 24.50 3.51
N PRO A 201 -7.52 25.56 2.79
CA PRO A 201 -6.69 26.74 2.56
C PRO A 201 -6.32 27.51 3.84
N VAL A 202 -7.06 27.30 4.94
CA VAL A 202 -6.74 27.91 6.23
C VAL A 202 -5.55 27.20 6.86
N PHE A 203 -5.57 25.87 6.89
CA PHE A 203 -4.47 25.08 7.41
C PHE A 203 -3.21 25.22 6.54
N ALA A 204 -3.37 25.25 5.21
CA ALA A 204 -2.26 25.47 4.28
C ALA A 204 -1.49 26.77 4.59
N ARG A 205 -2.20 27.90 4.72
CA ARG A 205 -1.61 29.20 5.07
C ARG A 205 -0.95 29.19 6.45
N HIS A 206 -1.51 28.45 7.40
CA HIS A 206 -0.89 28.30 8.70
C HIS A 206 0.46 27.60 8.61
N LEU A 207 0.59 26.57 7.76
CA LEU A 207 1.84 25.82 7.57
C LEU A 207 2.93 26.60 6.82
N GLU A 208 2.59 27.54 5.94
CA GLU A 208 3.56 28.34 5.16
C GLU A 208 4.61 29.05 6.04
N GLY A 209 4.21 29.47 7.26
CA GLY A 209 5.09 30.12 8.23
C GLY A 209 5.84 29.17 9.17
N LYS A 210 5.66 27.86 9.06
CA LYS A 210 6.17 26.86 10.02
C LYS A 210 7.37 26.06 9.50
N GLY A 211 7.93 26.44 8.35
CA GLY A 211 9.08 25.77 7.73
C GLY A 211 8.67 24.60 6.83
N GLN A 212 9.58 23.64 6.64
CA GLN A 212 9.40 22.49 5.74
C GLN A 212 8.64 21.33 6.40
N VAL A 213 7.51 21.63 7.05
CA VAL A 213 6.74 20.63 7.82
C VAL A 213 6.28 19.50 6.92
N VAL A 214 5.71 19.81 5.75
CA VAL A 214 5.19 18.78 4.84
C VAL A 214 6.32 17.92 4.32
N GLU A 215 7.44 18.50 3.90
CA GLU A 215 8.60 17.78 3.39
C GLU A 215 9.23 16.88 4.47
N ALA A 216 9.20 17.30 5.73
CA ALA A 216 9.67 16.50 6.87
C ALA A 216 8.77 15.28 7.19
N LEU A 217 7.60 15.15 6.56
CA LEU A 217 6.73 13.96 6.64
C LEU A 217 7.15 12.83 5.69
N PHE A 218 8.25 12.97 4.94
CA PHE A 218 8.78 11.91 4.07
C PHE A 218 8.86 10.51 4.73
N PRO A 219 9.15 10.34 6.05
CA PRO A 219 9.22 9.01 6.66
C PRO A 219 7.88 8.26 6.63
N TRP A 220 6.75 8.98 6.60
CA TRP A 220 5.44 8.36 6.44
C TRP A 220 5.35 7.59 5.12
N PHE A 221 5.86 8.16 4.02
CA PHE A 221 5.83 7.49 2.73
C PHE A 221 6.92 6.42 2.63
N CYS A 222 8.15 6.70 3.08
CA CYS A 222 9.29 5.76 3.00
C CYS A 222 9.05 4.44 3.73
N LEU A 223 8.39 4.50 4.89
CA LEU A 223 8.06 3.33 5.70
C LEU A 223 6.60 2.91 5.53
N PHE A 224 5.93 3.46 4.51
CA PHE A 224 4.53 3.17 4.18
C PHE A 224 3.61 3.23 5.41
N PHE A 225 3.79 4.26 6.24
CA PHE A 225 3.03 4.56 7.45
C PHE A 225 3.21 3.54 8.59
N GLN A 226 4.19 2.63 8.50
CA GLN A 226 4.45 1.62 9.54
C GLN A 226 4.64 2.21 10.94
N ARG A 227 5.34 3.34 11.05
CA ARG A 227 5.63 3.99 12.33
C ARG A 227 4.47 4.82 12.91
N VAL A 228 3.38 4.98 12.15
CA VAL A 228 2.20 5.71 12.63
C VAL A 228 1.41 4.87 13.63
N PHE A 229 1.47 3.54 13.53
CA PHE A 229 0.72 2.62 14.38
C PHE A 229 1.60 1.93 15.42
N ARG A 230 0.98 1.54 16.53
CA ARG A 230 1.62 0.75 17.59
C ARG A 230 1.48 -0.76 17.39
N SER A 231 0.47 -1.19 16.64
CA SER A 231 0.20 -2.60 16.36
C SER A 231 0.57 -2.95 14.92
N PHE A 232 1.16 -4.12 14.72
CA PHE A 232 1.40 -4.66 13.38
C PHE A 232 0.08 -4.95 12.64
N ASP A 233 -0.99 -5.29 13.36
CA ASP A 233 -2.31 -5.52 12.77
C ASP A 233 -2.86 -4.27 12.08
N ASP A 234 -2.68 -3.09 12.69
CA ASP A 234 -3.09 -1.83 12.08
C ASP A 234 -2.24 -1.46 10.86
N VAL A 235 -0.93 -1.76 10.91
CA VAL A 235 -0.05 -1.56 9.75
C VAL A 235 -0.47 -2.44 8.59
N TRP A 236 -0.66 -3.75 8.82
CA TRP A 236 -1.14 -4.68 7.79
C TRP A 236 -2.50 -4.26 7.25
N ARG A 237 -3.43 -3.87 8.13
CA ARG A 237 -4.77 -3.41 7.74
C ARG A 237 -4.72 -2.20 6.80
N LEU A 238 -3.83 -1.24 7.06
CA LEU A 238 -3.64 -0.10 6.17
C LEU A 238 -2.98 -0.50 4.84
N TRP A 239 -1.97 -1.37 4.87
CA TRP A 239 -1.30 -1.82 3.65
C TRP A 239 -2.23 -2.64 2.76
N GLU A 240 -3.10 -3.46 3.35
CA GLU A 240 -4.17 -4.16 2.65
C GLU A 240 -5.05 -3.19 1.87
N ALA A 241 -5.50 -2.10 2.53
CA ALA A 241 -6.28 -1.05 1.89
C ALA A 241 -5.52 -0.41 0.71
N PHE A 242 -4.25 -0.06 0.88
CA PHE A 242 -3.45 0.49 -0.22
C PHE A 242 -3.27 -0.49 -1.38
N LEU A 243 -3.01 -1.77 -1.11
CA LEU A 243 -2.78 -2.79 -2.13
C LEU A 243 -4.03 -3.11 -2.96
N THR A 244 -5.23 -2.78 -2.45
CA THR A 244 -6.48 -2.85 -3.23
C THR A 244 -6.45 -1.92 -4.45
N GLY A 245 -5.77 -0.77 -4.35
CA GLY A 245 -5.83 0.33 -5.32
C GLY A 245 -7.11 1.16 -5.25
N LEU A 246 -7.95 0.92 -4.23
CA LEU A 246 -9.19 1.65 -3.95
C LEU A 246 -9.00 2.60 -2.75
N PRO A 247 -9.79 3.68 -2.66
CA PRO A 247 -10.73 4.16 -3.68
C PRO A 247 -10.01 4.88 -4.85
N CYS A 248 -8.70 5.10 -4.73
CA CYS A 248 -7.85 5.66 -5.78
C CYS A 248 -6.43 5.12 -5.73
N LYS A 249 -5.70 5.23 -6.85
CA LYS A 249 -4.31 4.76 -7.00
C LYS A 249 -3.34 5.31 -5.95
N ASN A 250 -3.46 6.59 -5.61
CA ASN A 250 -2.56 7.28 -4.68
C ASN A 250 -3.20 7.56 -3.32
N PHE A 251 -3.98 6.61 -2.80
CA PHE A 251 -4.73 6.75 -1.55
C PHE A 251 -3.85 7.11 -0.34
N GLN A 252 -2.57 6.74 -0.36
CA GLN A 252 -1.59 7.09 0.68
C GLN A 252 -1.47 8.59 0.96
N VAL A 253 -1.66 9.45 -0.05
CA VAL A 253 -1.62 10.91 0.15
C VAL A 253 -2.87 11.42 0.87
N ILE A 254 -4.02 10.81 0.61
CA ILE A 254 -5.28 11.13 1.32
C ILE A 254 -5.20 10.66 2.77
N VAL A 255 -4.60 9.50 3.01
CA VAL A 255 -4.32 9.01 4.38
C VAL A 255 -3.39 9.97 5.11
N ALA A 256 -2.30 10.42 4.50
CA ALA A 256 -1.42 11.43 5.12
C ALA A 256 -2.16 12.73 5.48
N TYR A 257 -2.97 13.26 4.56
CA TYR A 257 -3.81 14.41 4.86
C TYR A 257 -4.79 14.14 6.01
N THR A 258 -5.41 12.96 6.03
CA THR A 258 -6.36 12.58 7.08
C THR A 258 -5.69 12.51 8.45
N ILE A 259 -4.46 12.01 8.54
CA ILE A 259 -3.66 12.03 9.78
C ILE A 259 -3.40 13.48 10.22
N LEU A 260 -3.03 14.37 9.31
CA LEU A 260 -2.85 15.79 9.63
C LEU A 260 -4.14 16.45 10.13
N GLN A 261 -5.30 16.06 9.59
CA GLN A 261 -6.59 16.56 10.04
C GLN A 261 -6.94 16.15 11.47
N ILE A 262 -6.45 15.00 11.95
CA ILE A 262 -6.63 14.56 13.35
C ILE A 262 -5.98 15.55 14.32
N VAL A 263 -4.79 16.04 13.99
CA VAL A 263 -4.00 16.93 14.85
C VAL A 263 -4.20 18.43 14.53
N ARG A 264 -4.85 18.74 13.41
CA ARG A 264 -5.04 20.10 12.89
C ARG A 264 -5.52 21.11 13.92
N ASN A 265 -6.59 20.79 14.67
CA ASN A 265 -7.19 21.74 15.59
C ASN A 265 -6.22 22.13 16.72
N GLN A 266 -5.41 21.17 17.19
CA GLN A 266 -4.37 21.42 18.18
C GLN A 266 -3.25 22.28 17.58
N ILE A 267 -2.82 21.97 16.34
CA ILE A 267 -1.80 22.75 15.63
C ILE A 267 -2.20 24.24 15.52
N ILE A 268 -3.40 24.51 15.00
CA ILE A 268 -3.85 25.88 14.74
C ILE A 268 -4.11 26.62 16.05
N THR A 269 -4.79 25.99 17.02
CA THR A 269 -5.20 26.67 18.26
C THR A 269 -3.99 27.01 19.14
N ALA A 270 -2.99 26.12 19.21
CA ALA A 270 -1.79 26.34 19.98
C ALA A 270 -0.68 27.06 19.19
N ASP A 271 -0.92 27.40 17.92
CA ASP A 271 0.05 28.03 17.01
C ASP A 271 1.41 27.33 16.99
N LEU A 272 1.39 25.99 16.93
CA LEU A 272 2.58 25.16 17.12
C LEU A 272 3.71 25.50 16.13
N SER A 273 4.96 25.37 16.58
CA SER A 273 6.14 25.49 15.71
C SER A 273 6.25 24.29 14.76
N GLY A 274 7.08 24.38 13.73
CA GLY A 274 7.32 23.26 12.81
C GLY A 274 7.80 21.99 13.54
N GLU A 275 8.71 22.14 14.51
CA GLU A 275 9.23 21.03 15.31
C GLU A 275 8.13 20.41 16.18
N ASP A 276 7.29 21.23 16.81
CA ASP A 276 6.19 20.75 17.65
C ASP A 276 5.11 20.04 16.82
N ILE A 277 4.84 20.50 15.60
CA ILE A 277 3.93 19.82 14.67
C ILE A 277 4.44 18.42 14.35
N LEU A 278 5.74 18.29 14.03
CA LEU A 278 6.35 16.99 13.73
C LEU A 278 6.35 16.08 14.96
N MET A 279 6.64 16.61 16.15
CA MET A 279 6.52 15.85 17.39
C MET A 279 5.08 15.36 17.61
N LEU A 280 4.08 16.20 17.39
CA LEU A 280 2.69 15.83 17.54
C LEU A 280 2.27 14.75 16.53
N CYS A 281 2.67 14.91 15.26
CA CYS A 281 2.42 13.92 14.20
C CYS A 281 3.03 12.55 14.49
N ASN A 282 4.23 12.51 15.10
CA ASN A 282 4.93 11.26 15.42
C ASN A 282 4.44 10.60 16.72
N ASN A 283 3.64 11.30 17.53
CA ASN A 283 3.17 10.82 18.83
C ASN A 283 1.64 10.75 18.92
N ILE A 284 0.95 10.56 17.79
CA ILE A 284 -0.49 10.33 17.77
C ILE A 284 -0.79 9.04 18.55
N ILE A 285 -1.67 9.15 19.54
CA ILE A 285 -2.04 8.06 20.44
C ILE A 285 -3.35 7.43 19.94
N ASP A 286 -3.46 6.11 20.06
CA ASP A 286 -4.69 5.32 19.84
C ASP A 286 -5.32 5.48 18.43
N LEU A 287 -4.49 5.57 17.39
CA LEU A 287 -4.97 5.57 16.02
C LEU A 287 -5.39 4.15 15.59
N ASP A 288 -6.69 3.93 15.35
CA ASP A 288 -7.24 2.70 14.77
C ASP A 288 -7.20 2.77 13.24
N ALA A 289 -6.69 1.73 12.58
CA ALA A 289 -6.56 1.72 11.12
C ALA A 289 -7.90 1.77 10.40
N ASN A 290 -8.96 1.11 10.90
CA ASN A 290 -10.27 1.14 10.24
C ASN A 290 -10.90 2.52 10.32
N GLU A 291 -10.79 3.19 11.47
CA GLU A 291 -11.26 4.56 11.62
C GLU A 291 -10.51 5.51 10.68
N LEU A 292 -9.18 5.38 10.59
CA LEU A 292 -8.37 6.19 9.69
C LEU A 292 -8.77 5.97 8.22
N ILE A 293 -8.88 4.71 7.79
CA ILE A 293 -9.25 4.35 6.41
C ILE A 293 -10.65 4.86 6.08
N SER A 294 -11.61 4.73 7.00
CA SER A 294 -12.97 5.24 6.84
C SER A 294 -12.99 6.76 6.67
N LYS A 295 -12.29 7.51 7.54
CA LYS A 295 -12.14 8.97 7.42
C LYS A 295 -11.45 9.38 6.12
N ALA A 296 -10.45 8.62 5.68
CA ALA A 296 -9.75 8.88 4.42
C ALA A 296 -10.65 8.61 3.20
N CYS A 297 -11.49 7.57 3.22
CA CYS A 297 -12.49 7.32 2.18
C CYS A 297 -13.53 8.46 2.11
N ILE A 298 -14.03 8.92 3.26
CA ILE A 298 -14.94 10.08 3.34
C ILE A 298 -14.25 11.33 2.77
N THR A 299 -12.97 11.54 3.08
CA THR A 299 -12.18 12.66 2.55
C THR A 299 -12.06 12.59 1.04
N TYR A 300 -11.82 11.41 0.48
CA TYR A 300 -11.79 11.20 -0.97
C TYR A 300 -13.14 11.49 -1.63
N GLU A 301 -14.24 11.03 -1.04
CA GLU A 301 -15.59 11.36 -1.54
C GLU A 301 -15.86 12.87 -1.54
N LEU A 302 -15.46 13.58 -0.47
CA LEU A 302 -15.56 15.03 -0.41
C LEU A 302 -14.72 15.72 -1.49
N PHE A 303 -13.53 15.21 -1.76
CA PHE A 303 -12.65 15.68 -2.82
C PHE A 303 -13.29 15.50 -4.21
N ILE A 304 -13.82 14.30 -4.51
CA ILE A 304 -14.49 14.03 -5.79
C ILE A 304 -15.75 14.85 -5.98
N ARG A 305 -16.53 15.13 -4.93
CA ARG A 305 -17.73 15.98 -5.05
C ARG A 305 -17.41 17.38 -5.58
N HIS A 306 -16.19 17.86 -5.40
CA HIS A 306 -15.72 19.14 -5.90
C HIS A 306 -14.93 19.03 -7.21
N LYS A 307 -14.98 17.89 -7.93
CA LYS A 307 -14.14 17.58 -9.10
C LYS A 307 -14.08 18.71 -10.14
N GLU A 308 -15.14 19.48 -10.34
CA GLU A 308 -15.13 20.61 -11.28
C GLU A 308 -14.11 21.70 -10.91
N LYS A 309 -13.87 21.91 -9.61
CA LYS A 309 -12.92 22.90 -9.09
C LYS A 309 -11.54 22.32 -8.77
N VAL A 310 -11.37 21.01 -8.85
CA VAL A 310 -10.10 20.34 -8.55
C VAL A 310 -9.05 20.71 -9.62
N PRO A 311 -7.86 21.18 -9.23
CA PRO A 311 -6.72 21.38 -10.12
C PRO A 311 -6.40 20.13 -10.96
N ASN A 312 -6.00 20.32 -12.23
CA ASN A 312 -5.72 19.19 -13.13
C ASN A 312 -4.66 18.23 -12.59
N GLU A 313 -3.60 18.75 -11.97
CA GLU A 313 -2.55 17.93 -11.35
C GLU A 313 -3.10 16.96 -10.30
N LEU A 314 -4.04 17.41 -9.46
CA LEU A 314 -4.70 16.56 -8.46
C LEU A 314 -5.69 15.58 -9.11
N LYS A 315 -6.35 15.96 -10.21
CA LYS A 315 -7.20 15.05 -10.98
C LYS A 315 -6.38 13.91 -11.59
N GLU A 316 -5.30 14.22 -12.29
CA GLU A 316 -4.41 13.23 -12.89
C GLU A 316 -3.80 12.32 -11.82
N PHE A 317 -3.42 12.89 -10.67
CA PHE A 317 -2.80 12.14 -9.60
C PHE A 317 -3.76 11.17 -8.89
N PHE A 318 -5.04 11.53 -8.69
CA PHE A 318 -5.99 10.70 -7.92
C PHE A 318 -7.06 10.00 -8.76
N CYS A 319 -7.38 10.48 -9.95
CA CYS A 319 -8.58 10.08 -10.70
C CYS A 319 -8.29 9.41 -12.03
N GLU A 320 -7.04 9.42 -12.52
CA GLU A 320 -6.66 8.70 -13.73
C GLU A 320 -6.03 7.33 -13.39
N PRO A 321 -6.39 6.26 -14.12
CA PRO A 321 -5.97 4.89 -13.83
C PRO A 321 -4.45 4.64 -13.89
#